data_AF-A0A4Q5S1D7-F1
#
_entry.id   AF-A0A4Q5S1D7-F1
#
_cell.length_a   1.000
_cell.length_b   1.000
_cell.length_c   1.000
_cell.angle_alpha   90.00
_cell.angle_beta   90.00
_cell.angle_gamma   90.00
#
_symmetry.space_group_name_H-M   'P 1'
#
loop_
_entity.id
_entity.type
_entity.pdbx_description
1 polymer ?
#
loop_
_entity_poly.entity_id
_entity_poly.type
_entity_poly.pdbx_seq_one_letter_code
_entity_poly.pdbx_strand_id
1 'polypeptide(L)'
;MNLKQILASLIIFSFSFTAAAQRIYYSEPEREDSRRTNFEIIGKIGNNVLIFKNNRADNDISVYDQEMKLIDRINLNKSNRWVNVDFIPYTDHAWMIYQYQDKNILYCMGVKLNSQGKMMIDPIQLDTTRIGWSASRSTVKTRIISFFHLVI
;
A
#
# COMPACT_ATOMS: atom_id res chain seq x y z
N MET A 1 -43.93 37.47 18.56
CA MET A 1 -43.63 36.63 17.38
C MET A 1 -44.93 35.97 16.96
N ASN A 2 -45.36 36.11 15.70
CA ASN A 2 -46.65 35.58 15.26
C ASN A 2 -46.61 34.04 15.18
N LEU A 3 -47.72 33.35 15.45
CA LEU A 3 -47.82 31.88 15.43
C LEU A 3 -47.29 31.26 14.13
N LYS A 4 -47.48 31.95 12.99
CA LYS A 4 -46.94 31.57 11.69
C LYS A 4 -45.41 31.57 11.62
N GLN A 5 -44.76 32.50 12.31
CA GLN A 5 -43.29 32.60 12.38
C GLN A 5 -42.70 31.47 13.24
N ILE A 6 -43.41 31.09 14.31
CA ILE A 6 -43.02 29.94 15.17
C ILE A 6 -43.10 28.64 14.36
N LEU A 7 -44.20 28.41 13.63
CA LEU A 7 -44.37 27.25 12.76
C LEU A 7 -43.31 27.18 11.66
N ALA A 8 -43.00 28.32 11.02
CA ALA A 8 -41.94 28.37 10.00
C ALA A 8 -40.56 28.01 10.58
N SER A 9 -40.23 28.51 11.78
CA SER A 9 -38.96 28.17 12.45
C SER A 9 -38.87 26.68 12.83
N LEU A 10 -39.98 26.06 13.21
CA LEU A 10 -40.04 24.64 13.56
C LEU A 10 -39.83 23.71 12.35
N ILE A 11 -40.37 24.11 11.19
CA ILE A 11 -40.22 23.38 9.92
C ILE A 11 -38.78 23.47 9.40
N ILE A 12 -38.13 24.63 9.54
CA ILE A 12 -36.73 24.81 9.14
C ILE A 12 -35.79 24.02 10.07
N PHE A 13 -36.09 23.93 11.37
CA PHE A 13 -35.27 23.16 12.31
C PHE A 13 -35.37 21.65 12.08
N SER A 14 -36.52 21.14 11.63
CA SER A 14 -36.73 19.71 11.38
C SER A 14 -36.05 19.20 10.11
N PHE A 15 -35.69 20.08 9.16
CA PHE A 15 -35.00 19.69 7.92
C PHE A 15 -33.47 19.57 8.07
N SER A 16 -32.90 20.04 9.19
CA SER A 16 -31.44 20.11 9.41
C SER A 16 -30.81 18.81 9.94
N PHE A 17 -31.57 17.72 10.09
CA PHE A 17 -31.11 16.52 10.82
C PHE A 17 -30.68 15.32 9.96
N THR A 18 -30.38 15.49 8.67
CA THR A 18 -29.78 14.39 7.88
C THR A 18 -28.28 14.31 8.12
N ALA A 19 -27.87 13.65 9.21
CA ALA A 19 -26.47 13.33 9.47
C ALA A 19 -26.06 12.08 8.68
N ALA A 20 -25.25 12.25 7.63
CA ALA A 20 -24.58 11.14 6.97
C ALA A 20 -23.36 10.72 7.79
N ALA A 21 -23.43 9.56 8.46
CA ALA A 21 -22.29 9.00 9.17
C ALA A 21 -21.41 8.19 8.20
N GLN A 22 -20.09 8.34 8.30
CA GLN A 22 -19.15 7.52 7.56
C GLN A 22 -19.10 6.11 8.18
N ARG A 23 -19.38 5.07 7.38
CA ARG A 23 -19.16 3.68 7.80
C ARG A 23 -17.66 3.40 7.74
N ILE A 24 -17.11 2.87 8.83
CA ILE A 24 -15.70 2.48 8.95
C ILE A 24 -15.65 0.97 9.03
N TYR A 25 -14.76 0.37 8.24
CA TYR A 25 -14.48 -1.05 8.28
C TYR A 25 -13.08 -1.28 8.84
N TYR A 26 -12.93 -2.38 9.57
CA TYR A 26 -11.67 -2.81 10.13
C TYR A 26 -11.41 -4.23 9.65
N SER A 27 -10.17 -4.51 9.27
CA SER A 27 -9.74 -5.88 9.01
C SER A 27 -9.70 -6.65 10.32
N GLU A 28 -10.15 -7.90 10.31
CA GLU A 28 -9.93 -8.82 11.41
C GLU A 28 -8.43 -9.14 11.56
N PRO A 29 -7.94 -9.41 12.78
CA PRO A 29 -6.57 -9.83 12.99
C PRO A 29 -6.32 -11.19 12.30
N GLU A 30 -5.30 -11.27 11.46
CA GLU A 30 -4.94 -12.50 10.77
C GLU A 30 -4.05 -13.38 11.65
N ARG A 31 -4.18 -14.71 11.52
CA ARG A 31 -3.43 -15.68 12.34
C ARG A 31 -1.93 -15.60 12.12
N GLU A 32 -1.52 -15.27 10.91
CA GLU A 32 -0.11 -15.14 10.51
C GLU A 32 0.48 -13.79 10.89
N ASP A 33 -0.33 -12.82 11.32
CA ASP A 33 0.16 -11.55 11.82
C ASP A 33 0.73 -11.72 13.24
N SER A 34 2.00 -11.42 13.40
CA SER A 34 2.61 -11.26 14.72
C SER A 34 2.57 -9.80 15.18
N ARG A 35 2.79 -9.56 16.48
CA ARG A 35 2.99 -8.20 17.03
C ARG A 35 4.17 -7.44 16.43
N ARG A 36 5.04 -8.14 15.69
CA ARG A 36 6.23 -7.58 15.02
C ARG A 36 6.04 -7.43 13.50
N THR A 37 4.85 -7.70 12.99
CA THR A 37 4.54 -7.53 11.56
C THR A 37 4.63 -6.06 11.21
N ASN A 38 5.53 -5.74 10.30
CA ASN A 38 5.56 -4.43 9.67
C ASN A 38 4.60 -4.44 8.50
N PHE A 39 3.86 -3.35 8.30
CA PHE A 39 2.94 -3.25 7.18
C PHE A 39 3.05 -1.88 6.51
N GLU A 40 2.77 -1.85 5.22
CA GLU A 40 2.66 -0.65 4.42
C GLU A 40 1.34 -0.70 3.65
N ILE A 41 0.51 0.32 3.81
CA ILE A 41 -0.75 0.43 3.09
C ILE A 41 -0.42 0.97 1.69
N ILE A 42 -0.48 0.10 0.69
CA ILE A 42 -0.28 0.48 -0.72
C ILE A 42 -1.45 1.38 -1.15
N GLY A 43 -2.66 1.05 -0.73
CA GLY A 43 -3.87 1.84 -0.97
C GLY A 43 -4.93 1.09 -1.77
N LYS A 44 -5.93 1.83 -2.26
CA LYS A 44 -7.01 1.30 -3.07
C LYS A 44 -6.55 1.17 -4.53
N ILE A 45 -6.52 -0.05 -5.03
CA ILE A 45 -6.19 -0.38 -6.42
C ILE A 45 -7.39 -1.08 -7.05
N GLY A 46 -8.05 -0.41 -7.99
CA GLY A 46 -9.35 -0.83 -8.51
C GLY A 46 -10.39 -0.91 -7.38
N ASN A 47 -10.96 -2.10 -7.18
CA ASN A 47 -11.97 -2.36 -6.15
C ASN A 47 -11.42 -2.99 -4.87
N ASN A 48 -10.09 -3.14 -4.77
CA ASN A 48 -9.45 -3.79 -3.63
C ASN A 48 -8.54 -2.81 -2.89
N VAL A 49 -8.29 -3.11 -1.62
CA VAL A 49 -7.24 -2.45 -0.83
C VAL A 49 -6.06 -3.41 -0.72
N LEU A 50 -4.88 -2.94 -1.10
CA LEU A 50 -3.65 -3.71 -1.00
C LEU A 50 -2.83 -3.26 0.21
N ILE A 51 -2.35 -4.22 0.99
CA ILE A 51 -1.47 -3.99 2.13
C ILE A 51 -0.28 -4.92 2.01
N PHE A 52 0.92 -4.35 1.96
CA PHE A 52 2.16 -5.11 2.07
C PHE A 52 2.41 -5.44 3.54
N LYS A 53 2.81 -6.68 3.82
CA LYS A 53 3.15 -7.16 5.15
C LYS A 53 4.50 -7.84 5.12
N ASN A 54 5.37 -7.45 6.04
CA ASN A 54 6.63 -8.11 6.34
C ASN A 54 6.57 -8.68 7.76
N ASN A 55 6.51 -10.01 7.86
CA ASN A 55 6.63 -10.73 9.12
C ASN A 55 7.98 -11.46 9.14
N ARG A 56 9.01 -10.78 9.67
CA ARG A 56 10.40 -11.25 9.71
C ARG A 56 10.98 -11.44 8.29
N ALA A 57 10.92 -12.65 7.77
CA ALA A 57 11.43 -13.02 6.45
C ALA A 57 10.31 -13.19 5.42
N ASP A 58 9.06 -13.28 5.89
CA ASP A 58 7.90 -13.48 5.04
C ASP A 58 7.32 -12.15 4.58
N ASN A 59 7.32 -11.96 3.27
CA ASN A 59 6.83 -10.77 2.58
C ASN A 59 5.60 -11.17 1.79
N ASP A 60 4.46 -10.55 2.11
CA ASP A 60 3.18 -10.87 1.49
C ASP A 60 2.46 -9.58 1.07
N ILE A 61 1.61 -9.68 0.05
CA ILE A 61 0.58 -8.68 -0.23
C ILE A 61 -0.76 -9.30 0.16
N SER A 62 -1.41 -8.71 1.18
CA SER A 62 -2.80 -9.01 1.50
C SER A 62 -3.73 -8.14 0.65
N VAL A 63 -4.72 -8.78 0.04
CA VAL A 63 -5.75 -8.14 -0.79
C VAL A 63 -7.05 -8.15 0.00
N TYR A 64 -7.62 -6.97 0.24
CA TYR A 64 -8.90 -6.83 0.92
C TYR A 64 -9.97 -6.27 -0.01
N ASP A 65 -11.23 -6.61 0.26
CA ASP A 65 -12.38 -5.96 -0.36
C ASP A 65 -12.63 -4.55 0.24
N GLN A 66 -13.69 -3.88 -0.23
CA GLN A 66 -14.10 -2.56 0.30
C GLN A 66 -14.62 -2.61 1.75
N GLU A 67 -14.88 -3.80 2.28
CA GLU A 67 -15.32 -4.04 3.66
C GLU A 67 -14.18 -4.52 4.56
N MET A 68 -12.93 -4.45 4.07
CA MET A 68 -11.72 -4.91 4.75
C MET A 68 -11.71 -6.43 5.07
N LYS A 69 -12.44 -7.24 4.30
CA LYS A 69 -12.33 -8.71 4.36
C LYS A 69 -11.19 -9.18 3.48
N LEU A 70 -10.35 -10.07 4.02
CA LEU A 70 -9.24 -10.66 3.28
C LEU A 70 -9.78 -11.53 2.14
N ILE A 71 -9.42 -11.18 0.91
CA ILE A 71 -9.75 -11.94 -0.30
C ILE A 71 -8.63 -12.94 -0.62
N ASP A 72 -7.39 -12.46 -0.63
CA ASP A 72 -6.24 -13.24 -1.08
C ASP A 72 -4.96 -12.76 -0.39
N ARG A 73 -3.95 -13.64 -0.36
CA ARG A 73 -2.61 -13.31 0.11
C ARG A 73 -1.56 -13.84 -0.86
N ILE A 74 -0.76 -12.93 -1.40
CA ILE A 74 0.25 -13.21 -2.41
C ILE A 74 1.61 -13.20 -1.74
N ASN A 75 2.25 -14.37 -1.67
CA ASN A 75 3.60 -14.47 -1.14
C ASN A 75 4.63 -13.96 -2.15
N LEU A 76 5.49 -13.06 -1.69
CA LEU A 76 6.54 -12.42 -2.49
C LEU A 76 7.93 -12.95 -2.15
N ASN A 77 8.06 -13.95 -1.28
CA ASN A 77 9.35 -14.42 -0.83
C ASN A 77 10.21 -14.89 -2.01
N LYS A 78 11.46 -14.42 -2.01
CA LYS A 78 12.50 -14.84 -2.94
C LYS A 78 13.63 -15.49 -2.15
N SER A 79 14.43 -16.30 -2.83
CA SER A 79 15.65 -16.89 -2.25
C SER A 79 16.65 -15.84 -1.74
N ASN A 80 16.59 -14.63 -2.29
CA ASN A 80 17.57 -13.59 -2.04
C ASN A 80 17.14 -12.69 -0.88
N ARG A 81 18.14 -12.07 -0.21
CA ARG A 81 17.89 -11.23 0.96
C ARG A 81 17.23 -9.91 0.53
N TRP A 82 15.99 -9.69 0.96
CA TRP A 82 15.29 -8.41 0.82
C TRP A 82 16.00 -7.32 1.62
N VAL A 83 16.10 -6.13 1.03
CA VAL A 83 16.74 -4.95 1.64
C VAL A 83 15.75 -3.83 1.83
N ASN A 84 14.95 -3.54 0.79
CA ASN A 84 13.97 -2.47 0.82
C ASN A 84 12.82 -2.76 -0.15
N VAL A 85 11.67 -2.17 0.10
CA VAL A 85 10.52 -2.14 -0.80
C VAL A 85 9.81 -0.80 -0.61
N ASP A 86 9.30 -0.26 -1.70
CA ASP A 86 8.46 0.93 -1.76
C ASP A 86 7.38 0.72 -2.83
N PHE A 87 6.24 1.38 -2.63
CA PHE A 87 5.10 1.29 -3.53
C PHE A 87 4.69 2.66 -4.07
N ILE A 88 4.32 2.70 -5.35
CA ILE A 88 3.75 3.88 -6.00
C ILE A 88 2.35 3.48 -6.50
N PRO A 89 1.29 3.84 -5.77
CA PRO A 89 -0.07 3.45 -6.13
C PRO A 89 -0.65 4.32 -7.24
N TYR A 90 -1.38 3.68 -8.16
CA TYR A 90 -2.23 4.29 -9.19
C TYR A 90 -3.66 3.72 -9.07
N THR A 91 -4.59 4.23 -9.88
CA THR A 91 -6.00 3.84 -9.78
C THR A 91 -6.25 2.36 -10.09
N ASP A 92 -5.57 1.77 -11.07
CA ASP A 92 -5.78 0.40 -11.56
C ASP A 92 -4.62 -0.55 -11.27
N HIS A 93 -3.47 -0.01 -10.84
CA HIS A 93 -2.26 -0.76 -10.56
C HIS A 93 -1.40 -0.09 -9.50
N ALA A 94 -0.37 -0.79 -9.02
CA ALA A 94 0.69 -0.18 -8.24
C ALA A 94 2.05 -0.59 -8.80
N TRP A 95 3.02 0.32 -8.80
CA TRP A 95 4.41 -0.06 -8.98
C TRP A 95 5.00 -0.49 -7.65
N MET A 96 5.59 -1.68 -7.63
CA MET A 96 6.44 -2.14 -6.54
C MET A 96 7.90 -1.99 -6.96
N ILE A 97 8.63 -1.18 -6.21
CA ILE A 97 10.07 -1.00 -6.36
C ILE A 97 10.72 -1.69 -5.18
N TYR A 98 11.52 -2.72 -5.44
CA TYR A 98 12.15 -3.49 -4.38
C TYR A 98 13.63 -3.69 -4.63
N GLN A 99 14.36 -3.88 -3.55
CA GLN A 99 15.79 -4.10 -3.55
C GLN A 99 16.10 -5.40 -2.85
N TYR A 100 16.95 -6.21 -3.47
CA TYR A 100 17.53 -7.38 -2.84
C TYR A 100 19.04 -7.41 -3.05
N GLN A 101 19.72 -8.01 -2.08
CA GLN A 101 21.16 -8.22 -2.14
C GLN A 101 21.42 -9.66 -2.56
N ASP A 102 22.22 -9.82 -3.61
CA ASP A 102 22.86 -11.08 -3.95
C ASP A 102 24.38 -10.88 -3.92
N LYS A 103 25.04 -11.61 -3.02
CA LYS A 103 26.46 -11.43 -2.68
C LYS A 103 26.79 -9.96 -2.38
N ASN A 104 27.67 -9.34 -3.18
CA ASN A 104 28.12 -7.95 -3.01
C ASN A 104 27.42 -6.99 -4.01
N ILE A 105 26.29 -7.40 -4.60
CA ILE A 105 25.53 -6.60 -5.55
C ILE A 105 24.13 -6.35 -4.99
N LEU A 106 23.74 -5.08 -4.93
CA LEU A 106 22.39 -4.64 -4.67
C LEU A 106 21.67 -4.49 -6.01
N TYR A 107 20.58 -5.23 -6.19
CA TYR A 107 19.71 -5.12 -7.35
C TYR A 107 18.51 -4.26 -6.96
N CYS A 108 18.15 -3.30 -7.80
CA CYS A 108 16.90 -2.57 -7.71
C CYS A 108 15.99 -2.99 -8.86
N MET A 109 14.81 -3.49 -8.52
CA MET A 109 13.84 -4.03 -9.46
C MET A 109 12.53 -3.23 -9.38
N GLY A 110 11.84 -3.11 -10.51
CA GLY A 110 10.49 -2.57 -10.59
C GLY A 110 9.54 -3.63 -11.15
N VAL A 111 8.32 -3.70 -10.62
CA VAL A 111 7.27 -4.56 -11.19
C VAL A 111 5.90 -3.93 -11.00
N LYS A 112 5.02 -4.12 -11.99
CA LYS A 112 3.64 -3.65 -11.94
C LYS A 112 2.75 -4.71 -11.27
N LEU A 113 1.99 -4.30 -10.27
CA LEU A 113 1.01 -5.10 -9.55
C LEU A 113 -0.41 -4.71 -9.99
N ASN A 114 -1.28 -5.68 -10.22
CA ASN A 114 -2.70 -5.43 -10.47
C ASN A 114 -3.51 -5.29 -9.18
N SER A 115 -4.83 -5.05 -9.31
CA SER A 115 -5.76 -4.97 -8.18
C SER A 115 -5.84 -6.22 -7.29
N GLN A 116 -5.37 -7.37 -7.79
CA GLN A 116 -5.32 -8.64 -7.07
C GLN A 116 -3.93 -8.87 -6.45
N GLY A 117 -3.05 -7.87 -6.41
CA GLY A 117 -1.69 -7.98 -5.86
C GLY A 117 -0.75 -8.88 -6.67
N LYS A 118 -1.15 -9.31 -7.88
CA LYS A 118 -0.35 -10.18 -8.75
C LYS A 118 0.50 -9.35 -9.70
N MET A 119 1.71 -9.85 -9.99
CA MET A 119 2.61 -9.25 -10.97
C MET A 119 2.00 -9.34 -12.38
N MET A 120 1.93 -8.22 -13.09
CA MET A 120 1.41 -8.16 -14.46
C MET A 120 2.48 -8.45 -15.51
N ILE A 121 3.75 -8.24 -15.14
CA ILE A 121 4.93 -8.41 -15.98
C ILE A 121 6.05 -9.03 -15.14
N ASP A 122 7.05 -9.57 -15.82
CA ASP A 122 8.29 -9.95 -15.14
C ASP A 122 8.98 -8.70 -14.56
N PRO A 123 9.60 -8.80 -13.37
CA PRO A 123 10.31 -7.68 -12.78
C PRO A 123 11.43 -7.17 -13.69
N ILE A 124 11.45 -5.86 -13.91
CA ILE A 124 12.48 -5.16 -14.68
C ILE A 124 13.59 -4.66 -13.76
N GLN A 125 14.84 -4.81 -14.19
CA GLN A 125 15.98 -4.25 -13.45
C GLN A 125 16.05 -2.75 -13.71
N LEU A 126 15.96 -1.95 -12.64
CA LEU A 126 16.06 -0.49 -12.70
C LEU A 126 17.51 -0.02 -12.54
N ASP A 127 18.24 -0.63 -11.60
CA ASP A 127 19.64 -0.29 -11.35
C ASP A 127 20.37 -1.44 -10.61
N THR A 128 21.70 -1.39 -10.60
CA THR A 128 22.55 -2.27 -9.79
C THR A 128 23.70 -1.49 -9.17
N THR A 129 24.03 -1.80 -7.91
CA THR A 129 25.15 -1.17 -7.23
C THR A 129 26.01 -2.22 -6.54
N ARG A 130 27.33 -2.15 -6.70
CA ARG A 130 28.26 -2.97 -5.91
C ARG A 130 28.39 -2.38 -4.51
N ILE A 131 28.07 -3.18 -3.50
CA ILE A 131 28.26 -2.81 -2.10
C ILE A 131 29.69 -3.20 -1.69
N GLY A 132 30.57 -2.21 -1.53
CA GLY A 132 31.83 -2.36 -0.82
C GLY A 132 31.62 -2.31 0.71
N TRP A 133 32.60 -2.76 1.50
CA TRP A 133 32.53 -2.78 2.98
C TRP A 133 32.17 -1.44 3.65
N SER A 134 32.29 -0.30 2.95
CA SER A 134 32.03 1.05 3.47
C SER A 134 30.88 1.80 2.78
N ALA A 135 30.07 1.16 1.91
CA ALA A 135 29.00 1.86 1.21
C ALA A 135 27.71 1.93 2.06
N SER A 136 27.22 3.15 2.33
CA SER A 136 25.95 3.38 3.03
C SER A 136 24.77 2.91 2.18
N ARG A 137 23.91 2.05 2.74
CA ARG A 137 22.70 1.48 2.08
C ARG A 137 21.63 2.52 1.73
N SER A 138 21.70 3.75 2.24
CA SER A 138 20.61 4.73 2.13
C SER A 138 20.59 5.54 0.84
N THR A 139 21.68 5.62 0.07
CA THR A 139 21.83 6.60 -1.02
C THR A 139 21.09 6.22 -2.32
N VAL A 140 20.89 4.92 -2.58
CA VAL A 140 20.22 4.44 -3.82
C VAL A 140 18.70 4.63 -3.77
N LYS A 141 18.09 4.52 -2.58
CA LYS A 141 16.63 4.62 -2.38
C LYS A 141 16.07 5.98 -2.82
N THR A 142 16.68 7.08 -2.38
CA THR A 142 16.15 8.42 -2.62
C THR A 142 16.17 8.82 -4.10
N ARG A 143 17.17 8.36 -4.86
CA ARG A 143 17.34 8.82 -6.26
C ARG A 143 16.31 8.23 -7.22
N ILE A 144 15.94 6.97 -7.03
CA ILE A 144 15.01 6.27 -7.94
C ILE A 144 13.57 6.70 -7.68
N ILE A 145 13.15 6.81 -6.42
CA ILE A 145 11.78 7.23 -6.07
C ILE A 145 11.54 8.69 -6.50
N SER A 146 12.52 9.58 -6.26
CA SER A 146 12.42 10.97 -6.74
C SER A 146 12.39 11.07 -8.26
N PHE A 147 13.04 10.17 -9.00
CA PHE A 147 12.95 10.16 -10.46
C PHE A 147 11.57 9.70 -10.95
N PHE A 148 11.00 8.64 -10.35
CA PHE A 148 9.66 8.17 -10.71
C PHE A 148 8.56 9.18 -10.36
N HIS A 149 8.71 9.95 -9.27
CA HIS A 149 7.76 10.99 -8.89
C HIS A 149 7.86 12.28 -9.73
N LEU A 150 8.93 12.43 -10.52
CA LEU A 150 9.23 13.66 -11.28
C LEU A 150 9.06 13.45 -12.81
N VAL A 151 8.95 12.19 -13.25
CA VAL A 151 8.83 11.80 -14.66
C VAL A 151 7.41 11.28 -15.01
N ILE A 152 6.54 11.11 -14.01
CA ILE A 152 5.14 10.67 -14.16
C ILE A 152 4.23 11.65 -13.43
#